data_AF-A0A1B9F1R2-F1
#
_entry.id   AF-A0A1B9F1R2-F1
#
_cell.length_a   1.000
_cell.length_b   1.000
_cell.length_c   1.000
_cell.angle_alpha   90.00
_cell.angle_beta   90.00
_cell.angle_gamma   90.00
#
_symmetry.space_group_name_H-M   'P 1'
#
loop_
_entity.id
_entity.type
_entity.pdbx_description
1 polymer ?
#
loop_
_entity_poly.entity_id
_entity_poly.type
_entity_poly.pdbx_seq_one_letter_code
_entity_poly.pdbx_strand_id
1 'polypeptide(L)'
;MISTIRTAHRPHSLVPAGIAALALLTMLPAVPAAAAPAEDPAAPAAFRVTTPAERRTAARLDALGDDPARLKAFFAALPKGGDLHNHLSGAVTTEYLIQLAGENGLCIDATDTAVRPPCGPGTRPAADARTDAEFRQRIVRAWSMQDFPEGESGHDHFFDTFGKFGEATRDRGKMLANVANTVVEQNQFYLETLVTPASDAAKKLADSVGYDADLAAFHRKLVAGGKLDGVVNEAVREADAADAQFRETAHCDTDRPDPGCRLPVRWISQVSRGSSNERVFTQMAVGMRLASTTRGSSPSTSSSPRTGRAHCGTTASRCGCSSICAPSTRTPASRCTPVS
;
A
#
# COMPACT_ATOMS: atom_id res chain seq x y z
N MET A 1 -76.59 7.90 -19.87
CA MET A 1 -76.74 8.88 -20.95
C MET A 1 -75.61 8.65 -21.96
N ILE A 2 -75.97 8.12 -23.14
CA ILE A 2 -75.45 8.38 -24.50
C ILE A 2 -73.92 8.62 -24.58
N SER A 3 -73.05 7.63 -24.88
CA SER A 3 -72.76 7.02 -26.19
C SER A 3 -72.35 7.99 -27.31
N THR A 4 -71.10 7.95 -27.78
CA THR A 4 -70.79 7.76 -29.21
C THR A 4 -69.29 7.59 -29.47
N ILE A 5 -69.00 6.50 -30.20
CA ILE A 5 -67.81 6.22 -30.97
C ILE A 5 -67.88 7.02 -32.28
N ARG A 6 -66.74 7.50 -32.79
CA ARG A 6 -66.59 7.74 -34.24
C ARG A 6 -65.17 7.48 -34.72
N THR A 7 -65.09 6.60 -35.69
CA THR A 7 -63.92 6.12 -36.43
C THR A 7 -63.71 6.90 -37.75
N ALA A 8 -62.47 6.81 -38.23
CA ALA A 8 -62.00 6.83 -39.63
C ALA A 8 -61.90 8.17 -40.38
N HIS A 9 -60.72 8.44 -40.96
CA HIS A 9 -60.46 8.27 -42.41
C HIS A 9 -58.97 8.50 -42.76
N ARG A 10 -58.36 7.54 -43.46
CA ARG A 10 -57.16 7.74 -44.29
C ARG A 10 -57.59 8.33 -45.64
N PRO A 11 -56.68 9.01 -46.33
CA PRO A 11 -56.53 8.81 -47.77
C PRO A 11 -55.12 8.39 -48.17
N HIS A 12 -55.07 7.77 -49.34
CA HIS A 12 -53.95 7.08 -49.99
C HIS A 12 -53.08 8.00 -50.88
N SER A 13 -51.86 7.51 -51.13
CA SER A 13 -51.02 7.67 -52.34
C SER A 13 -50.37 9.06 -52.52
N LEU A 14 -49.10 9.20 -52.93
CA LEU A 14 -48.48 8.64 -54.14
C LEU A 14 -46.97 8.44 -53.97
N VAL A 15 -46.46 7.30 -54.47
CA VAL A 15 -45.07 7.10 -54.90
C VAL A 15 -45.06 7.19 -56.43
N PRO A 16 -44.04 7.83 -57.04
CA PRO A 16 -43.11 7.10 -57.93
C PRO A 16 -41.65 7.43 -57.55
N ALA A 17 -40.78 6.43 -57.36
CA ALA A 17 -40.03 5.69 -58.39
C ALA A 17 -38.83 6.49 -58.96
N GLY A 18 -37.64 5.92 -58.73
CA GLY A 18 -36.31 6.36 -59.18
C GLY A 18 -35.25 5.80 -58.23
N ILE A 19 -35.12 4.47 -58.07
CA ILE A 19 -34.33 3.53 -58.88
C ILE A 19 -32.82 3.88 -58.93
N ALA A 20 -32.10 3.15 -58.08
CA ALA A 20 -30.90 2.35 -58.34
C ALA A 20 -29.60 2.99 -58.87
N ALA A 21 -28.59 2.97 -57.99
CA ALA A 21 -27.17 2.64 -58.21
C ALA A 21 -26.46 3.07 -56.90
N LEU A 22 -25.86 2.25 -56.03
CA LEU A 22 -24.94 1.16 -56.28
C LEU A 22 -24.91 0.31 -54.99
N ALA A 23 -25.47 -0.90 -55.04
CA ALA A 23 -25.10 -1.97 -54.11
C ALA A 23 -24.04 -2.78 -54.83
N LEU A 24 -22.77 -2.60 -54.45
CA LEU A 24 -21.64 -3.50 -54.73
C LEU A 24 -20.39 -2.92 -54.05
N LEU A 25 -20.22 -3.21 -52.76
CA LEU A 25 -18.89 -3.39 -52.15
C LEU A 25 -19.00 -4.42 -51.02
N THR A 26 -19.39 -5.63 -51.41
CA THR A 26 -19.17 -6.84 -50.62
C THR A 26 -17.68 -7.21 -50.67
N MET A 27 -17.16 -7.67 -49.53
CA MET A 27 -15.89 -8.40 -49.36
C MET A 27 -14.60 -7.56 -49.41
N LEU A 28 -14.32 -6.82 -48.33
CA LEU A 28 -12.91 -6.70 -47.91
C LEU A 28 -12.53 -8.02 -47.23
N PRO A 29 -11.45 -8.71 -47.64
CA PRO A 29 -10.91 -9.78 -46.83
C PRO A 29 -10.47 -9.14 -45.50
N ALA A 30 -10.91 -9.71 -44.39
CA ALA A 30 -10.27 -9.50 -43.12
C ALA A 30 -8.83 -10.00 -43.28
N VAL A 31 -7.91 -9.09 -43.60
CA VAL A 31 -6.48 -9.37 -43.50
C VAL A 31 -6.28 -9.73 -42.03
N PRO A 32 -5.82 -10.95 -41.70
CA PRO A 32 -5.43 -11.22 -40.32
C PRO A 32 -4.42 -10.13 -39.98
N ALA A 33 -4.65 -9.42 -38.88
CA ALA A 33 -3.60 -8.60 -38.30
C ALA A 33 -2.45 -9.56 -38.00
N ALA A 34 -1.52 -9.69 -38.95
CA ALA A 34 -0.23 -10.26 -38.69
C ALA A 34 0.30 -9.40 -37.56
N ALA A 35 0.45 -10.00 -36.38
CA ALA A 35 1.23 -9.39 -35.32
C ALA A 35 2.50 -8.91 -36.00
N ALA A 36 2.69 -7.58 -36.09
CA ALA A 36 3.98 -7.04 -36.43
C ALA A 36 4.97 -7.78 -35.53
N PRO A 37 6.05 -8.36 -36.07
CA PRO A 37 7.08 -8.91 -35.20
C PRO A 37 7.38 -7.80 -34.20
N ALA A 38 7.27 -8.13 -32.91
CA ALA A 38 7.79 -7.25 -31.89
C ALA A 38 9.27 -7.11 -32.24
N GLU A 39 9.62 -6.01 -32.90
CA GLU A 39 10.98 -5.54 -32.89
C GLU A 39 11.26 -5.30 -31.42
N ASP A 40 11.93 -6.26 -30.78
CA ASP A 40 12.59 -6.03 -29.51
C ASP A 40 13.47 -4.80 -29.74
N PRO A 41 13.14 -3.63 -29.18
CA PRO A 41 14.17 -2.64 -28.99
C PRO A 41 14.91 -3.11 -27.75
N ALA A 42 15.62 -4.24 -27.86
CA ALA A 42 16.80 -4.48 -27.06
C ALA A 42 17.85 -3.49 -27.56
N ALA A 43 17.56 -2.19 -27.43
CA ALA A 43 18.59 -1.21 -27.23
C ALA A 43 19.42 -1.77 -26.07
N PRO A 44 20.72 -2.04 -26.24
CA PRO A 44 21.53 -2.50 -25.15
C PRO A 44 21.32 -1.48 -24.03
N ALA A 45 20.79 -1.94 -22.89
CA ALA A 45 20.60 -1.10 -21.72
C ALA A 45 21.93 -0.40 -21.51
N ALA A 46 21.96 0.91 -21.79
CA ALA A 46 23.20 1.66 -21.79
C ALA A 46 23.81 1.46 -20.40
N PHE A 47 24.95 0.79 -20.33
CA PHE A 47 25.63 0.54 -19.07
C PHE A 47 25.82 1.90 -18.40
N ARG A 48 25.16 2.10 -17.27
CA ARG A 48 25.20 3.36 -16.54
C ARG A 48 26.66 3.63 -16.19
N VAL A 49 27.21 4.71 -16.74
CA VAL A 49 28.58 5.13 -16.45
C VAL A 49 28.68 5.58 -14.99
N THR A 50 29.61 4.99 -14.24
CA THR A 50 29.87 5.38 -12.85
C THR A 50 30.30 6.84 -12.79
N THR A 51 29.57 7.64 -12.02
CA THR A 51 29.84 9.06 -11.83
C THR A 51 31.08 9.28 -10.95
N PRO A 52 31.74 10.46 -11.05
CA PRO A 52 32.79 10.82 -10.11
C PRO A 52 32.34 10.81 -8.64
N ALA A 53 31.05 11.10 -8.37
CA ALA A 53 30.50 11.04 -7.02
C ALA A 53 30.44 9.60 -6.50
N GLU A 54 29.93 8.66 -7.30
CA GLU A 54 29.89 7.23 -6.96
C GLU A 54 31.31 6.68 -6.69
N ARG A 55 32.31 7.06 -7.49
CA ARG A 55 33.71 6.65 -7.24
C ARG A 55 34.26 7.16 -5.90
N ARG A 56 33.97 8.40 -5.53
CA ARG A 56 34.40 8.96 -4.24
C ARG A 56 33.70 8.28 -3.06
N THR A 57 32.40 8.01 -3.19
CA THR A 57 31.63 7.29 -2.18
C THR A 57 32.17 5.87 -2.00
N ALA A 58 32.47 5.15 -3.09
CA ALA A 58 33.07 3.82 -3.03
C ALA A 58 34.45 3.85 -2.33
N ALA A 59 35.35 4.73 -2.76
CA ALA A 59 36.67 4.86 -2.10
C ALA A 59 36.55 5.24 -0.62
N ARG A 60 35.53 6.02 -0.24
CA ARG A 60 35.25 6.36 1.15
C ARG A 60 34.78 5.14 1.95
N LEU A 61 33.91 4.31 1.37
CA LEU A 61 33.45 3.06 1.97
C LEU A 61 34.60 2.08 2.16
N ASP A 62 35.46 1.91 1.15
CA ASP A 62 36.63 1.02 1.22
C ASP A 62 37.58 1.44 2.36
N ALA A 63 37.81 2.75 2.51
CA ALA A 63 38.64 3.29 3.58
C ALA A 63 38.02 3.19 4.99
N LEU A 64 36.79 2.68 5.12
CA LEU A 64 36.09 2.50 6.40
C LEU A 64 35.98 1.05 6.85
N GLY A 65 36.47 0.08 6.07
CA GLY A 65 36.25 -1.35 6.32
C GLY A 65 36.64 -1.81 7.73
N ASP A 66 37.74 -1.28 8.27
CA ASP A 66 38.28 -1.67 9.58
C ASP A 66 37.79 -0.79 10.75
N ASP A 67 36.83 0.11 10.52
CA ASP A 67 36.25 0.99 11.55
C ASP A 67 34.71 0.83 11.59
N PRO A 68 34.20 -0.13 12.37
CA PRO A 68 32.76 -0.41 12.44
C PRO A 68 31.91 0.79 12.88
N ALA A 69 32.42 1.64 13.76
CA ALA A 69 31.70 2.81 14.26
C ALA A 69 31.51 3.85 13.14
N ARG A 70 32.57 4.15 12.40
CA ARG A 70 32.49 5.05 11.25
C ARG A 70 31.73 4.43 10.07
N LEU A 71 31.80 3.11 9.90
CA LEU A 71 31.03 2.39 8.89
C LEU A 71 29.52 2.48 9.18
N LYS A 72 29.11 2.31 10.45
CA LYS A 72 27.72 2.52 10.88
C LYS A 72 27.25 3.94 10.60
N ALA A 73 28.05 4.95 10.96
CA ALA A 73 27.73 6.35 10.69
C ALA A 73 27.62 6.64 9.18
N PHE A 74 28.48 6.03 8.36
CA PHE A 74 28.42 6.13 6.90
C PHE A 74 27.11 5.57 6.34
N PHE A 75 26.72 4.35 6.73
CA PHE A 75 25.48 3.74 6.24
C PHE A 75 24.21 4.43 6.75
N ALA A 76 24.22 4.96 7.98
CA ALA A 76 23.13 5.79 8.48
C ALA A 76 22.93 7.05 7.62
N ALA A 77 24.04 7.71 7.24
CA ALA A 77 24.01 8.91 6.40
C ALA A 77 23.79 8.63 4.91
N LEU A 78 23.97 7.39 4.43
CA LEU A 78 23.82 7.04 3.03
C LEU A 78 22.35 7.18 2.57
N PRO A 79 22.05 7.98 1.51
CA PRO A 79 20.70 8.05 0.94
C PRO A 79 20.37 6.74 0.24
N LYS A 80 19.47 5.94 0.83
CA LYS A 80 19.20 4.56 0.39
C LYS A 80 18.05 4.42 -0.60
N GLY A 81 17.40 5.53 -0.98
CA GLY A 81 16.28 5.48 -1.92
C GLY A 81 15.02 4.94 -1.27
N GLY A 82 14.33 4.02 -1.93
CA GLY A 82 13.08 3.41 -1.42
C GLY A 82 13.30 2.01 -0.85
N ASP A 83 12.53 1.67 0.19
CA ASP A 83 12.30 0.30 0.61
C ASP A 83 11.17 -0.29 -0.24
N LEU A 84 11.49 -1.25 -1.10
CA LEU A 84 10.56 -1.81 -2.09
C LEU A 84 10.13 -3.25 -1.79
N HIS A 85 10.67 -3.86 -0.73
CA HIS A 85 10.37 -5.24 -0.39
C HIS A 85 10.55 -5.46 1.11
N ASN A 86 9.47 -5.29 1.84
CA ASN A 86 9.37 -5.68 3.23
C ASN A 86 7.94 -6.14 3.54
N HIS A 87 7.82 -7.11 4.44
CA HIS A 87 6.53 -7.47 5.00
C HIS A 87 6.29 -6.64 6.25
N LEU A 88 5.17 -5.92 6.35
CA LEU A 88 4.93 -5.01 7.48
C LEU A 88 5.13 -5.70 8.84
N SER A 89 4.60 -6.92 8.98
CA SER A 89 4.69 -7.72 10.20
C SER A 89 6.11 -8.20 10.54
N GLY A 90 7.02 -8.24 9.57
CA GLY A 90 8.43 -8.58 9.79
C GLY A 90 9.37 -7.38 9.80
N ALA A 91 8.89 -6.20 9.40
CA ALA A 91 9.66 -4.95 9.39
C ALA A 91 9.54 -4.17 10.71
N VAL A 92 8.40 -4.29 11.39
CA VAL A 92 8.19 -3.73 12.72
C VAL A 92 9.11 -4.41 13.74
N THR A 93 9.62 -3.65 14.72
CA THR A 93 10.51 -4.23 15.73
C THR A 93 9.76 -5.23 16.63
N THR A 94 10.45 -6.29 17.04
CA THR A 94 9.89 -7.32 17.92
C THR A 94 9.49 -6.73 19.28
N GLU A 95 10.23 -5.76 19.80
CA GLU A 95 9.89 -5.04 21.02
C GLU A 95 8.58 -4.26 20.89
N TYR A 96 8.33 -3.66 19.72
CA TYR A 96 7.07 -2.95 19.49
C TYR A 96 5.90 -3.94 19.34
N LEU A 97 6.11 -5.11 18.73
CA LEU A 97 5.11 -6.19 18.74
C LEU A 97 4.76 -6.66 20.16
N ILE A 98 5.76 -6.80 21.04
CA ILE A 98 5.55 -7.14 22.46
C ILE A 98 4.75 -6.04 23.16
N GLN A 99 5.05 -4.76 22.89
CA GLN A 99 4.27 -3.63 23.40
C GLN A 99 2.81 -3.71 22.94
N LEU A 100 2.55 -3.89 21.64
CA LEU A 100 1.20 -4.02 21.09
C LEU A 100 0.46 -5.22 21.69
N ALA A 101 1.14 -6.35 21.89
CA ALA A 101 0.56 -7.52 22.55
C ALA A 101 0.10 -7.19 23.98
N GLY A 102 0.91 -6.44 24.73
CA GLY A 102 0.55 -5.95 26.06
C GLY A 102 -0.63 -4.97 26.05
N GLU A 103 -0.63 -4.00 25.14
CA GLU A 103 -1.71 -3.01 24.97
C GLU A 103 -3.05 -3.69 24.61
N ASN A 104 -3.01 -4.73 23.79
CA ASN A 104 -4.17 -5.49 23.35
C ASN A 104 -4.61 -6.58 24.35
N GLY A 105 -3.95 -6.67 25.52
CA GLY A 105 -4.27 -7.65 26.55
C GLY A 105 -4.04 -9.10 26.11
N LEU A 106 -3.17 -9.34 25.13
CA LEU A 106 -2.82 -10.68 24.69
C LEU A 106 -2.06 -11.44 25.79
N CYS A 107 -2.09 -12.76 25.68
CA CYS A 107 -1.38 -13.66 26.55
C CYS A 107 -0.31 -14.40 25.74
N ILE A 108 0.77 -14.82 26.38
CA ILE A 108 1.83 -15.64 25.82
C ILE A 108 1.66 -17.05 26.38
N ASP A 109 1.49 -18.04 25.52
CA ASP A 109 1.36 -19.44 25.93
C ASP A 109 2.73 -20.10 26.17
N ALA A 110 2.72 -21.39 26.51
CA ALA A 110 3.93 -22.17 26.76
C ALA A 110 4.84 -22.37 25.53
N THR A 111 4.35 -22.05 24.33
CA THR A 111 5.11 -22.11 23.07
C THR A 111 5.64 -20.73 22.64
N ASP A 112 5.50 -19.75 23.53
CA ASP A 112 5.77 -18.33 23.28
C ASP A 112 4.88 -17.74 22.16
N THR A 113 3.68 -18.30 21.95
CA THR A 113 2.71 -17.77 20.99
C THR A 113 1.80 -16.75 21.65
N ALA A 114 1.56 -15.62 20.99
CA ALA A 114 0.55 -14.65 21.37
C ALA A 114 -0.86 -15.19 21.09
N VAL A 115 -1.69 -15.25 22.12
CA VAL A 115 -3.06 -15.72 22.09
C VAL A 115 -4.02 -14.67 22.64
N ARG A 116 -5.28 -14.72 22.20
CA ARG A 116 -6.31 -13.76 22.61
C ARG A 116 -6.72 -13.96 24.09
N PRO A 117 -7.08 -12.88 24.81
CA PRO A 117 -7.59 -12.96 26.17
C PRO A 117 -8.92 -13.73 26.27
N PRO A 118 -9.32 -14.18 27.49
CA PRO A 118 -8.64 -13.97 28.78
C PRO A 118 -7.44 -14.90 29.00
N CYS A 119 -6.45 -14.46 29.77
CA CYS A 119 -5.31 -15.30 30.15
C CYS A 119 -5.76 -16.34 31.19
N GLY A 120 -5.52 -17.61 30.90
CA GLY A 120 -5.85 -18.75 31.75
C GLY A 120 -4.61 -19.55 32.17
N PRO A 121 -4.81 -20.70 32.84
CA PRO A 121 -3.73 -21.61 33.20
C PRO A 121 -2.84 -21.93 31.98
N GLY A 122 -1.52 -21.85 32.16
CA GLY A 122 -0.55 -22.10 31.08
C GLY A 122 -0.30 -20.93 30.13
N THR A 123 -0.89 -19.77 30.39
CA THR A 123 -0.61 -18.52 29.66
C THR A 123 -0.21 -17.40 30.61
N ARG A 124 0.58 -16.45 30.12
CA ARG A 124 1.03 -15.28 30.89
C ARG A 124 0.66 -13.99 30.17
N PRO A 125 0.15 -12.94 30.84
CA PRO A 125 -0.12 -11.66 30.18
C PRO A 125 1.12 -11.11 29.47
N ALA A 126 0.99 -10.72 28.20
CA ALA A 126 2.11 -10.15 27.43
C ALA A 126 2.63 -8.84 28.05
N ALA A 127 1.76 -8.10 28.73
CA ALA A 127 2.10 -6.86 29.44
C ALA A 127 3.19 -7.04 30.51
N ASP A 128 3.35 -8.25 31.06
CA ASP A 128 4.40 -8.54 32.06
C ASP A 128 5.82 -8.37 31.48
N ALA A 129 6.00 -8.53 30.16
CA ALA A 129 7.29 -8.36 29.48
C ALA A 129 7.83 -6.92 29.58
N ARG A 130 6.97 -5.95 29.94
CA ARG A 130 7.40 -4.58 30.22
C ARG A 130 8.33 -4.50 31.43
N THR A 131 8.04 -5.28 32.47
CA THR A 131 8.77 -5.24 33.75
C THR A 131 9.66 -6.45 33.98
N ASP A 132 9.34 -7.59 33.38
CA ASP A 132 10.13 -8.82 33.46
C ASP A 132 11.07 -8.92 32.24
N ALA A 133 12.36 -8.64 32.47
CA ALA A 133 13.37 -8.64 31.41
C ALA A 133 13.66 -10.04 30.86
N GLU A 134 13.63 -11.09 31.69
CA GLU A 134 13.87 -12.47 31.24
C GLU A 134 12.71 -12.96 30.37
N PHE A 135 11.48 -12.64 30.77
CA PHE A 135 10.30 -12.93 29.97
C PHE A 135 10.32 -12.20 28.62
N ARG A 136 10.66 -10.90 28.61
CA ARG A 136 10.82 -10.14 27.37
C ARG A 136 11.87 -10.75 26.46
N GLN A 137 13.05 -11.06 27.00
CA GLN A 137 14.15 -11.68 26.27
C GLN A 137 13.75 -13.03 25.66
N ARG A 138 12.97 -13.84 26.39
CA ARG A 138 12.44 -15.10 25.87
C ARG A 138 11.53 -14.89 24.66
N ILE A 139 10.61 -13.94 24.74
CA ILE A 139 9.72 -13.60 23.62
C ILE A 139 10.52 -13.06 22.43
N VAL A 140 11.48 -12.16 22.66
CA VAL A 140 12.35 -11.62 21.59
C VAL A 140 13.06 -12.73 20.84
N ARG A 141 13.66 -13.70 21.53
CA ARG A 141 14.29 -14.87 20.89
C ARG A 141 13.30 -15.74 20.11
N ALA A 142 12.09 -15.90 20.62
CA ALA A 142 11.06 -16.69 19.97
C ALA A 142 10.44 -15.98 18.73
N TRP A 143 10.44 -14.65 18.70
CA TRP A 143 9.78 -13.82 17.69
C TRP A 143 10.78 -13.12 16.74
N SER A 144 12.06 -13.47 16.81
CA SER A 144 13.12 -12.91 15.95
C SER A 144 14.26 -13.90 15.74
N MET A 145 15.26 -13.50 14.95
CA MET A 145 16.52 -14.26 14.81
C MET A 145 17.57 -13.88 15.87
N GLN A 146 17.23 -12.98 16.80
CA GLN A 146 18.17 -12.56 17.84
C GLN A 146 18.49 -13.74 18.76
N ASP A 147 19.78 -13.95 19.02
CA ASP A 147 20.30 -15.04 19.86
C ASP A 147 19.74 -16.42 19.45
N PHE A 148 19.59 -16.63 18.14
CA PHE A 148 19.09 -17.87 17.53
C PHE A 148 19.82 -19.12 18.08
N PRO A 149 19.10 -20.14 18.57
CA PRO A 149 19.72 -21.32 19.19
C PRO A 149 20.61 -22.13 18.24
N GLU A 150 21.75 -22.60 18.75
CA GLU A 150 22.59 -23.54 18.01
C GLU A 150 21.90 -24.90 17.84
N GLY A 151 22.03 -25.51 16.65
CA GLY A 151 21.49 -26.84 16.36
C GLY A 151 20.05 -26.85 15.85
N GLU A 152 19.39 -25.69 15.77
CA GLU A 152 18.07 -25.54 15.13
C GLU A 152 18.20 -25.17 13.65
N SER A 153 17.14 -25.43 12.88
CA SER A 153 17.03 -24.96 11.49
C SER A 153 16.67 -23.48 11.49
N GLY A 154 17.60 -22.62 11.06
CA GLY A 154 17.34 -21.17 10.97
C GLY A 154 16.18 -20.82 10.03
N HIS A 155 15.96 -21.64 8.99
CA HIS A 155 14.80 -21.54 8.11
C HIS A 155 13.50 -21.76 8.88
N ASP A 156 13.43 -22.84 9.66
CA ASP A 156 12.20 -23.22 10.34
C ASP A 156 11.91 -22.27 11.51
N HIS A 157 12.94 -21.87 12.27
CA HIS A 157 12.80 -20.85 13.31
C HIS A 157 12.29 -19.53 12.74
N PHE A 158 12.87 -19.06 11.63
CA PHE A 158 12.41 -17.84 10.96
C PHE A 158 10.93 -17.93 10.58
N PHE A 159 10.49 -19.02 9.93
CA PHE A 159 9.10 -19.16 9.48
C PHE A 159 8.11 -19.42 10.61
N ASP A 160 8.51 -20.09 11.69
CA ASP A 160 7.68 -20.33 12.86
C ASP A 160 7.33 -19.03 13.60
N THR A 161 8.22 -18.04 13.58
CA THR A 161 8.01 -16.75 14.29
C THR A 161 6.69 -16.07 13.89
N PHE A 162 6.34 -16.09 12.59
CA PHE A 162 5.14 -15.42 12.07
C PHE A 162 3.84 -16.01 12.65
N GLY A 163 3.82 -17.31 12.95
CA GLY A 163 2.71 -17.96 13.63
C GLY A 163 2.62 -17.53 15.10
N LYS A 164 3.78 -17.40 15.78
CA LYS A 164 3.87 -17.05 17.19
C LYS A 164 3.37 -15.63 17.48
N PHE A 165 3.75 -14.63 16.68
CA PHE A 165 3.35 -13.25 16.94
C PHE A 165 2.12 -12.78 16.14
N GLY A 166 1.48 -13.64 15.34
CA GLY A 166 0.42 -13.24 14.41
C GLY A 166 -0.70 -12.40 15.03
N GLU A 167 -1.15 -12.75 16.25
CA GLU A 167 -2.17 -11.98 16.99
C GLU A 167 -1.71 -10.56 17.38
N ALA A 168 -0.41 -10.32 17.54
CA ALA A 168 0.16 -9.02 17.86
C ALA A 168 0.24 -8.08 16.65
N THR A 169 -0.11 -8.55 15.44
CA THR A 169 0.00 -7.77 14.18
C THR A 169 -1.30 -7.11 13.73
N ARG A 170 -2.33 -7.07 14.60
CA ARG A 170 -3.66 -6.55 14.25
C ARG A 170 -3.69 -5.02 14.04
N ASP A 171 -2.83 -4.28 14.74
CA ASP A 171 -2.73 -2.81 14.63
C ASP A 171 -1.82 -2.37 13.48
N ARG A 172 -2.27 -2.57 12.23
CA ARG A 172 -1.46 -2.27 11.05
C ARG A 172 -1.01 -0.81 10.96
N GLY A 173 -1.84 0.14 11.38
CA GLY A 173 -1.49 1.56 11.35
C GLY A 173 -0.40 1.91 12.36
N LYS A 174 -0.47 1.34 13.57
CA LYS A 174 0.59 1.50 14.58
C LYS A 174 1.91 0.90 14.10
N MET A 175 1.87 -0.32 13.55
CA MET A 175 3.06 -0.95 12.95
C MET A 175 3.64 -0.09 11.82
N LEU A 176 2.78 0.45 10.94
CA LEU A 176 3.24 1.31 9.86
C LEU A 176 3.89 2.60 10.40
N ALA A 177 3.40 3.18 11.49
CA ALA A 177 4.01 4.37 12.11
C ALA A 177 5.43 4.08 12.59
N ASN A 178 5.63 2.94 13.26
CA ASN A 178 6.95 2.48 13.69
C ASN A 178 7.91 2.26 12.50
N VAL A 179 7.46 1.55 11.47
CA VAL A 179 8.27 1.26 10.28
C VAL A 179 8.58 2.52 9.49
N ALA A 180 7.59 3.40 9.25
CA ALA A 180 7.78 4.63 8.48
C ALA A 180 8.77 5.59 9.16
N ASN A 181 8.71 5.72 10.50
CA ASN A 181 9.69 6.51 11.24
C ASN A 181 11.10 5.90 11.09
N THR A 182 11.23 4.58 11.22
CA THR A 182 12.51 3.87 11.01
C THR A 182 13.06 4.10 9.60
N VAL A 183 12.22 4.02 8.56
CA VAL A 183 12.62 4.27 7.16
C VAL A 183 13.20 5.68 7.00
N VAL A 184 12.55 6.71 7.59
CA VAL A 184 13.04 8.08 7.52
C VAL A 184 14.34 8.27 8.32
N GLU A 185 14.43 7.69 9.52
CA GLU A 185 15.66 7.70 10.34
C GLU A 185 16.83 7.00 9.64
N GLN A 186 16.53 5.97 8.85
CA GLN A 186 17.50 5.26 8.01
C GLN A 186 17.74 5.97 6.67
N ASN A 187 17.39 7.25 6.49
CA ASN A 187 17.67 8.01 5.26
C ASN A 187 17.16 7.33 3.97
N GLN A 188 15.97 6.76 4.07
CA GLN A 188 15.16 6.28 2.94
C GLN A 188 13.99 7.24 2.71
N PHE A 189 13.44 7.25 1.50
CA PHE A 189 12.54 8.30 1.01
C PHE A 189 11.22 7.77 0.45
N TYR A 190 11.03 6.45 0.43
CA TYR A 190 9.85 5.78 -0.12
C TYR A 190 9.69 4.40 0.49
N LEU A 191 8.45 3.94 0.67
CA LEU A 191 8.15 2.63 1.23
C LEU A 191 7.03 1.93 0.45
N GLU A 192 7.30 0.73 -0.05
CA GLU A 192 6.28 -0.22 -0.48
C GLU A 192 6.29 -1.41 0.47
N THR A 193 5.21 -1.60 1.23
CA THR A 193 5.12 -2.65 2.26
C THR A 193 4.06 -3.68 1.92
N LEU A 194 4.41 -4.95 2.10
CA LEU A 194 3.58 -6.09 1.80
C LEU A 194 2.65 -6.42 2.97
N VAL A 195 1.37 -6.60 2.67
CA VAL A 195 0.33 -7.08 3.59
C VAL A 195 -0.56 -8.10 2.89
N THR A 196 -1.26 -8.93 3.67
CA THR A 196 -2.34 -9.80 3.16
C THR A 196 -3.69 -9.20 3.54
N PRO A 197 -4.38 -8.48 2.63
CA PRO A 197 -5.65 -7.83 2.95
C PRO A 197 -6.76 -8.86 3.20
N ALA A 198 -7.64 -8.59 4.17
CA ALA A 198 -8.79 -9.41 4.51
C ALA A 198 -8.48 -10.92 4.62
N SER A 199 -7.31 -11.28 5.18
CA SER A 199 -6.78 -12.65 5.14
C SER A 199 -7.77 -13.69 5.68
N ASP A 200 -8.44 -13.40 6.80
CA ASP A 200 -9.40 -14.31 7.42
C ASP A 200 -10.68 -14.46 6.59
N ALA A 201 -11.20 -13.36 6.05
CA ALA A 201 -12.38 -13.38 5.18
C ALA A 201 -12.09 -14.08 3.84
N ALA A 202 -10.90 -13.85 3.27
CA ALA A 202 -10.43 -14.53 2.07
C ALA A 202 -10.29 -16.05 2.30
N LYS A 203 -9.73 -16.46 3.45
CA LYS A 203 -9.67 -17.88 3.85
C LYS A 203 -11.07 -18.48 3.97
N LYS A 204 -11.97 -17.85 4.73
CA LYS A 204 -13.35 -18.33 4.92
C LYS A 204 -14.09 -18.47 3.57
N LEU A 205 -13.91 -17.51 2.67
CA LEU A 205 -14.50 -17.57 1.34
C LEU A 205 -13.93 -18.75 0.54
N ALA A 206 -12.60 -18.89 0.48
CA ALA A 206 -11.93 -19.99 -0.20
C ALA A 206 -12.41 -21.36 0.30
N ASP A 207 -12.43 -21.56 1.62
CA ASP A 207 -12.89 -22.79 2.26
C ASP A 207 -14.37 -23.10 1.91
N SER A 208 -15.21 -22.07 1.79
CA SER A 208 -16.65 -22.23 1.49
C SER A 208 -16.96 -22.63 0.05
N VAL A 209 -16.10 -22.29 -0.91
CA VAL A 209 -16.33 -22.57 -2.34
C VAL A 209 -15.55 -23.79 -2.82
N GLY A 210 -14.47 -24.15 -2.12
CA GLY A 210 -13.56 -25.23 -2.48
C GLY A 210 -12.72 -24.94 -3.73
N TYR A 211 -11.67 -25.74 -3.91
CA TYR A 211 -10.83 -25.66 -5.10
C TYR A 211 -11.57 -26.18 -6.34
N ASP A 212 -11.38 -25.50 -7.47
CA ASP A 212 -11.81 -25.95 -8.78
C ASP A 212 -10.65 -25.74 -9.76
N ALA A 213 -10.27 -26.81 -10.47
CA ALA A 213 -9.17 -26.78 -11.42
C ALA A 213 -9.50 -25.94 -12.67
N ASP A 214 -10.78 -25.74 -13.00
CA ASP A 214 -11.20 -24.70 -13.93
C ASP A 214 -11.21 -23.35 -13.18
N LEU A 215 -10.11 -22.60 -13.30
CA LEU A 215 -9.94 -21.30 -12.63
C LEU A 215 -11.01 -20.27 -13.03
N ALA A 216 -11.60 -20.38 -14.21
CA ALA A 216 -12.70 -19.51 -14.62
C ALA A 216 -13.99 -19.90 -13.89
N ALA A 217 -14.28 -21.19 -13.74
CA ALA A 217 -15.37 -21.69 -12.90
C ALA A 217 -15.15 -21.34 -11.42
N PHE A 218 -13.93 -21.49 -10.94
CA PHE A 218 -13.54 -21.13 -9.59
C PHE A 218 -13.80 -19.65 -9.32
N HIS A 219 -13.31 -18.76 -10.20
CA HIS A 219 -13.58 -17.33 -10.09
C HIS A 219 -15.08 -17.01 -10.12
N ARG A 220 -15.88 -17.69 -10.98
CA ARG A 220 -17.35 -17.56 -10.96
C ARG A 220 -17.96 -17.91 -9.60
N LYS A 221 -17.48 -18.96 -8.93
CA LYS A 221 -17.93 -19.33 -7.57
C LYS A 221 -17.56 -18.27 -6.54
N LEU A 222 -16.37 -17.67 -6.64
CA LEU A 222 -15.92 -16.59 -5.75
C LEU A 222 -16.77 -15.33 -5.90
N VAL A 223 -17.15 -14.95 -7.11
CA VAL A 223 -17.96 -13.72 -7.34
C VAL A 223 -19.46 -13.94 -7.15
N ALA A 224 -19.92 -15.20 -7.13
CA ALA A 224 -21.35 -15.54 -7.02
C ALA A 224 -21.99 -14.88 -5.79
N GLY A 225 -23.09 -14.15 -6.00
CA GLY A 225 -23.81 -13.46 -4.94
C GLY A 225 -23.02 -12.35 -4.25
N GLY A 226 -21.97 -11.80 -4.90
CA GLY A 226 -21.17 -10.71 -4.35
C GLY A 226 -20.21 -11.12 -3.23
N LYS A 227 -19.95 -12.43 -3.06
CA LYS A 227 -19.08 -12.93 -1.98
C LYS A 227 -17.67 -12.32 -2.01
N LEU A 228 -17.02 -12.32 -3.18
CA LEU A 228 -15.70 -11.70 -3.34
C LEU A 228 -15.74 -10.17 -3.18
N ASP A 229 -16.85 -9.50 -3.55
CA ASP A 229 -17.01 -8.06 -3.30
C ASP A 229 -17.07 -7.76 -1.80
N GLY A 230 -17.70 -8.62 -1.00
CA GLY A 230 -17.70 -8.53 0.46
C GLY A 230 -16.29 -8.55 1.05
N VAL A 231 -15.44 -9.47 0.59
CA VAL A 231 -14.04 -9.58 1.03
C VAL A 231 -13.22 -8.37 0.58
N VAL A 232 -13.41 -7.89 -0.66
CA VAL A 232 -12.73 -6.68 -1.15
C VAL A 232 -13.13 -5.44 -0.35
N ASN A 233 -14.43 -5.29 -0.02
CA ASN A 233 -14.89 -4.18 0.80
C ASN A 233 -14.33 -4.24 2.23
N GLU A 234 -14.11 -5.43 2.78
CA GLU A 234 -13.40 -5.61 4.05
C GLU A 234 -11.94 -5.19 3.93
N ALA A 235 -11.23 -5.60 2.87
CA ALA A 235 -9.86 -5.20 2.62
C ALA A 235 -9.70 -3.67 2.46
N VAL A 236 -10.66 -2.99 1.81
CA VAL A 236 -10.69 -1.52 1.73
C VAL A 236 -10.84 -0.90 3.12
N ARG A 237 -11.80 -1.38 3.93
CA ARG A 237 -11.98 -0.88 5.30
C ARG A 237 -10.74 -1.10 6.17
N GLU A 238 -10.06 -2.24 6.03
CA GLU A 238 -8.80 -2.51 6.73
C GLU A 238 -7.72 -1.51 6.34
N ALA A 239 -7.60 -1.18 5.05
CA ALA A 239 -6.64 -0.20 4.57
C ALA A 239 -6.95 1.22 5.07
N ASP A 240 -8.22 1.66 4.95
CA ASP A 240 -8.65 2.98 5.43
C ASP A 240 -8.44 3.11 6.95
N ALA A 241 -8.74 2.06 7.72
CA ALA A 241 -8.52 2.03 9.16
C ALA A 241 -7.03 2.05 9.53
N ALA A 242 -6.19 1.31 8.79
CA ALA A 242 -4.75 1.33 8.99
C ALA A 242 -4.15 2.71 8.68
N ASP A 243 -4.59 3.38 7.61
CA ASP A 243 -4.14 4.72 7.25
C ASP A 243 -4.57 5.74 8.33
N ALA A 244 -5.81 5.67 8.83
CA ALA A 244 -6.28 6.54 9.92
C ALA A 244 -5.47 6.29 11.21
N GLN A 245 -5.29 5.03 11.61
CA GLN A 245 -4.52 4.66 12.80
C GLN A 245 -3.04 5.06 12.66
N PHE A 246 -2.46 4.96 11.48
CA PHE A 246 -1.11 5.45 11.19
C PHE A 246 -1.00 6.95 11.45
N ARG A 247 -1.91 7.75 10.87
CA ARG A 247 -1.91 9.21 11.05
C ARG A 247 -2.07 9.63 12.50
N GLU A 248 -2.94 8.96 13.23
CA GLU A 248 -3.14 9.18 14.67
C GLU A 248 -1.87 8.84 15.46
N THR A 249 -1.32 7.63 15.25
CA THR A 249 -0.15 7.13 15.99
C THR A 249 1.10 7.96 15.73
N ALA A 250 1.28 8.43 14.48
CA ALA A 250 2.41 9.25 14.06
C ALA A 250 2.16 10.76 14.24
N HIS A 251 1.04 11.15 14.88
CA HIS A 251 0.69 12.54 15.18
C HIS A 251 0.65 13.45 13.93
N CYS A 252 0.30 12.91 12.77
CA CYS A 252 0.46 13.59 11.47
C CYS A 252 -0.37 14.87 11.31
N ASP A 253 -1.45 14.99 12.08
CA ASP A 253 -2.37 16.14 12.06
C ASP A 253 -2.17 17.10 13.25
N THR A 254 -1.02 17.04 13.90
CA THR A 254 -0.66 17.90 15.04
C THR A 254 0.43 18.92 14.69
N ASP A 255 0.73 19.83 15.61
CA ASP A 255 1.85 20.78 15.46
C ASP A 255 3.25 20.10 15.51
N ARG A 256 3.31 18.82 15.89
CA ARG A 256 4.54 18.04 16.01
C ARG A 256 4.37 16.66 15.35
N PRO A 257 4.25 16.59 14.02
CA PRO A 257 4.12 15.33 13.32
C PRO A 257 5.43 14.55 13.35
N ASP A 258 5.33 13.22 13.45
CA ASP A 258 6.48 12.34 13.36
C ASP A 258 7.10 12.36 11.94
N PRO A 259 8.39 11.99 11.78
CA PRO A 259 9.06 12.04 10.48
C PRO A 259 8.38 11.20 9.39
N GLY A 260 7.79 10.06 9.76
CA GLY A 260 7.10 9.13 8.85
C GLY A 260 5.88 9.73 8.14
N CYS A 261 5.25 10.78 8.67
CA CYS A 261 4.05 11.38 8.11
C CYS A 261 4.21 11.94 6.69
N ARG A 262 5.45 12.25 6.29
CA ARG A 262 5.79 12.77 4.95
C ARG A 262 6.34 11.71 4.00
N LEU A 263 6.56 10.50 4.48
CA LEU A 263 7.04 9.38 3.69
C LEU A 263 5.93 8.93 2.73
N PRO A 264 6.16 8.87 1.42
CA PRO A 264 5.19 8.25 0.52
C PRO A 264 5.21 6.74 0.74
N VAL A 265 4.04 6.18 1.07
CA VAL A 265 3.84 4.76 1.36
C VAL A 265 2.88 4.15 0.33
N ARG A 266 3.16 2.92 -0.10
CA ARG A 266 2.25 2.08 -0.88
C ARG A 266 2.07 0.71 -0.21
N TRP A 267 0.84 0.23 -0.26
CA TRP A 267 0.48 -1.14 0.14
C TRP A 267 0.61 -2.08 -1.06
N ILE A 268 1.32 -3.20 -0.87
CA ILE A 268 1.39 -4.30 -1.83
C ILE A 268 0.58 -5.47 -1.27
N SER A 269 -0.38 -5.97 -2.06
CA SER A 269 -1.11 -7.20 -1.71
C SER A 269 -0.22 -8.42 -1.95
N GLN A 270 0.18 -9.10 -0.88
CA GLN A 270 0.92 -10.36 -0.96
C GLN A 270 -0.01 -11.57 -0.97
N VAL A 271 0.52 -12.71 -1.41
CA VAL A 271 -0.17 -14.01 -1.44
C VAL A 271 0.68 -15.06 -0.73
N SER A 272 0.06 -15.88 0.10
CA SER A 272 0.75 -16.97 0.80
C SER A 272 0.91 -18.18 -0.11
N ARG A 273 2.07 -18.30 -0.78
CA ARG A 273 2.37 -19.41 -1.70
C ARG A 273 2.38 -20.80 -1.06
N GLY A 274 2.48 -20.88 0.27
CA GLY A 274 2.42 -22.14 1.04
C GLY A 274 1.01 -22.52 1.51
N SER A 275 -0.01 -21.72 1.19
CA SER A 275 -1.40 -22.03 1.49
C SER A 275 -2.00 -23.02 0.49
N SER A 276 -3.20 -23.53 0.79
CA SER A 276 -3.97 -24.35 -0.16
C SER A 276 -4.31 -23.59 -1.45
N ASN A 277 -4.50 -24.32 -2.55
CA ASN A 277 -4.72 -23.75 -3.88
C ASN A 277 -5.91 -22.78 -3.92
N GLU A 278 -7.00 -23.13 -3.24
CA GLU A 278 -8.18 -22.29 -3.13
C GLU A 278 -7.91 -20.97 -2.41
N ARG A 279 -7.07 -20.99 -1.37
CA ARG A 279 -6.69 -19.78 -0.65
C ARG A 279 -5.77 -18.90 -1.48
N VAL A 280 -4.77 -19.49 -2.14
CA VAL A 280 -3.84 -18.78 -3.03
C VAL A 280 -4.62 -18.04 -4.12
N PHE A 281 -5.49 -18.74 -4.83
CA PHE A 281 -6.27 -18.16 -5.92
C PHE A 281 -7.23 -17.06 -5.42
N THR A 282 -7.87 -17.28 -4.27
CA THR A 282 -8.77 -16.28 -3.68
C THR A 282 -8.02 -15.00 -3.27
N GLN A 283 -6.83 -15.12 -2.68
CA GLN A 283 -5.98 -13.96 -2.35
C GLN A 283 -5.53 -13.20 -3.60
N MET A 284 -5.16 -13.90 -4.68
CA MET A 284 -4.85 -13.27 -5.96
C MET A 284 -6.06 -12.50 -6.50
N ALA A 285 -7.25 -13.09 -6.45
CA ALA A 285 -8.49 -12.44 -6.92
C ALA A 285 -8.84 -11.18 -6.11
N VAL A 286 -8.64 -11.20 -4.79
CA VAL A 286 -8.79 -10.01 -3.93
C VAL A 286 -7.80 -8.92 -4.34
N GLY A 287 -6.51 -9.26 -4.44
CA GLY A 287 -5.46 -8.31 -4.81
C GLY A 287 -5.68 -7.66 -6.19
N MET A 288 -6.05 -8.47 -7.19
CA MET A 288 -6.36 -7.96 -8.54
C MET A 288 -7.57 -7.01 -8.54
N ARG A 289 -8.61 -7.30 -7.74
CA ARG A 289 -9.77 -6.42 -7.62
C ARG A 289 -9.44 -5.11 -6.90
N LEU A 290 -8.63 -5.15 -5.84
CA LEU A 290 -8.15 -3.93 -5.16
C LEU A 290 -7.33 -3.05 -6.12
N ALA A 291 -6.51 -3.65 -6.97
CA ALA A 291 -5.71 -2.93 -7.97
C ALA A 291 -6.54 -2.35 -9.13
N SER A 292 -7.75 -2.86 -9.38
CA SER A 292 -8.63 -2.37 -10.44
C SER A 292 -9.58 -1.27 -9.96
N THR A 293 -10.03 -1.31 -8.71
CA THR A 293 -10.88 -0.28 -8.10
C THR A 293 -10.13 1.02 -7.82
N THR A 294 -8.83 0.93 -7.52
CA THR A 294 -7.96 2.09 -7.25
C THR A 294 -7.57 2.90 -8.48
N ARG A 295 -7.78 2.39 -9.71
CA ARG A 295 -7.55 3.16 -10.96
C ARG A 295 -8.59 4.26 -11.23
N GLY A 296 -9.64 4.38 -10.40
CA GLY A 296 -10.65 5.44 -10.50
C GLY A 296 -10.37 6.69 -9.66
N SER A 297 -9.37 6.65 -8.78
CA SER A 297 -9.01 7.79 -7.92
C SER A 297 -7.95 8.63 -8.62
N SER A 298 -8.38 9.73 -9.25
CA SER A 298 -7.48 10.78 -9.76
C SER A 298 -6.50 11.22 -8.67
N PRO A 299 -5.25 11.62 -8.99
CA PRO A 299 -4.28 12.09 -8.02
C PRO A 299 -4.66 13.49 -7.54
N SER A 300 -5.67 13.60 -6.67
CA SER A 300 -6.05 14.87 -6.04
C SER A 300 -6.38 14.74 -4.55
N THR A 301 -6.10 13.59 -3.94
CA THR A 301 -6.12 13.45 -2.48
C THR A 301 -4.73 13.06 -1.97
N SER A 302 -3.73 13.84 -2.39
CA SER A 302 -2.69 14.25 -1.45
C SER A 302 -3.31 15.37 -0.60
N SER A 303 -3.53 15.11 0.68
CA SER A 303 -3.91 16.12 1.65
C SER A 303 -2.75 17.10 1.82
N SER A 304 -2.71 18.12 0.96
CA SER A 304 -1.98 19.36 1.22
C SER A 304 -2.74 20.15 2.31
N PRO A 305 -2.05 20.78 3.28
CA PRO A 305 -2.70 21.47 4.38
C PRO A 305 -3.53 22.63 3.81
N ARG A 306 -4.85 22.54 3.97
CA ARG A 306 -5.76 23.60 3.58
C ARG A 306 -5.47 24.80 4.48
N THR A 307 -4.83 25.81 3.88
CA THR A 307 -4.62 27.12 4.49
C THR A 307 -5.94 27.66 5.04
N GLY A 308 -5.85 28.24 6.24
CA GLY A 308 -6.98 28.72 7.04
C GLY A 308 -7.95 29.57 6.22
N ARG A 309 -9.20 29.11 6.17
CA ARG A 309 -10.32 29.90 5.68
C ARG A 309 -10.76 30.83 6.81
N ALA A 310 -10.24 32.05 6.79
CA ALA A 310 -10.72 33.14 7.64
C ALA A 310 -12.24 33.28 7.47
N HIS A 311 -12.95 33.30 8.59
CA HIS A 311 -14.34 33.71 8.68
C HIS A 311 -14.47 35.19 8.29
N CYS A 312 -15.06 35.48 7.13
CA CYS A 312 -15.60 36.80 6.84
C CYS A 312 -17.06 36.83 7.27
N GLY A 313 -17.30 37.47 8.41
CA GLY A 313 -18.63 37.87 8.86
C GLY A 313 -19.23 38.90 7.91
N THR A 314 -20.54 38.78 7.73
CA THR A 314 -21.42 39.69 7.00
C THR A 314 -21.28 41.11 7.55
N THR A 315 -20.80 42.06 6.75
CA THR A 315 -21.28 43.45 6.72
C THR A 315 -20.70 44.18 5.51
N ALA A 316 -21.59 44.88 4.82
CA ALA A 316 -21.32 45.61 3.60
C ALA A 316 -20.32 46.75 3.81
N SER A 317 -19.40 46.95 2.86
CA SER A 317 -19.20 48.24 2.19
C SER A 317 -18.05 48.22 1.16
N ARG A 318 -18.42 48.66 -0.05
CA ARG A 318 -17.62 49.37 -1.07
C ARG A 318 -16.61 48.58 -1.91
N CYS A 319 -17.03 48.37 -3.15
CA CYS A 319 -16.22 48.13 -4.33
C CYS A 319 -15.17 49.22 -4.56
N GLY A 320 -14.02 48.81 -5.09
CA GLY A 320 -13.05 49.66 -5.77
C GLY A 320 -12.17 48.79 -6.67
N CYS A 321 -12.55 48.68 -7.94
CA CYS A 321 -11.72 48.11 -9.01
C CYS A 321 -10.50 49.00 -9.24
N SER A 322 -9.32 48.39 -9.47
CA SER A 322 -8.57 48.64 -10.71
C SER A 322 -7.45 47.62 -10.92
N SER A 323 -7.52 47.04 -12.10
CA SER A 323 -6.54 46.30 -12.89
C SER A 323 -5.18 46.98 -13.05
N ILE A 324 -4.12 46.21 -13.32
CA ILE A 324 -3.33 46.22 -14.59
C ILE A 324 -2.05 45.35 -14.47
N CYS A 325 -1.74 44.67 -15.58
CA CYS A 325 -0.63 43.76 -15.87
C CYS A 325 0.79 44.37 -15.80
N ALA A 326 1.80 43.48 -15.71
CA ALA A 326 3.27 43.64 -15.78
C ALA A 326 3.79 44.21 -17.13
N PRO A 327 5.11 44.24 -17.50
CA PRO A 327 6.40 43.95 -16.80
C PRO A 327 7.53 45.02 -17.08
N SER A 328 8.77 44.90 -16.53
CA SER A 328 10.05 45.21 -17.24
C SER A 328 11.35 45.18 -16.38
N THR A 329 12.30 44.35 -16.84
CA THR A 329 13.78 44.39 -16.99
C THR A 329 14.79 45.18 -16.11
N ARG A 330 16.00 44.53 -15.97
CA ARG A 330 17.41 44.99 -15.77
C ARG A 330 18.08 44.98 -14.36
N THR A 331 18.95 43.97 -14.20
CA THR A 331 20.29 43.79 -13.53
C THR A 331 21.06 44.98 -12.90
N PRO A 332 22.20 44.79 -12.17
CA PRO A 332 22.58 43.82 -11.11
C PRO A 332 23.40 44.42 -9.92
N ALA A 333 23.65 43.59 -8.89
CA ALA A 333 24.81 43.54 -7.97
C ALA A 333 25.22 44.77 -7.11
N SER A 334 25.17 44.58 -5.77
CA SER A 334 26.07 45.23 -4.82
C SER A 334 26.47 44.25 -3.70
N ARG A 335 27.79 44.15 -3.50
CA ARG A 335 28.50 43.33 -2.51
C ARG A 335 28.22 43.83 -1.07
N CYS A 336 28.11 42.91 -0.12
CA CYS A 336 28.24 43.20 1.31
C CYS A 336 29.57 42.65 1.82
N THR A 337 30.34 43.47 2.51
CA THR A 337 31.49 43.10 3.36
C THR A 337 31.06 42.99 4.82
N PRO A 338 31.71 42.15 5.66
CA PRO A 338 31.32 41.94 7.05
C PRO A 338 31.92 43.00 7.99
N VAL A 339 31.18 43.30 9.06
CA VAL A 339 31.64 44.09 10.21
C VAL A 339 31.89 43.13 11.37
N SER A 340 32.95 43.43 12.13
CA SER A 340 33.41 42.77 13.35
C SER A 340 32.37 42.76 14.48
#